data_AF-A0A8J6SRJ3-F1
#
_entry.id   AF-A0A8J6SRJ3-F1
#
_cell.length_a   1.000
_cell.length_b   1.000
_cell.length_c   1.000
_cell.angle_alpha   90.00
_cell.angle_beta   90.00
_cell.angle_gamma   90.00
#
_symmetry.space_group_name_H-M   'P 1'
#
loop_
_entity.id
_entity.type
_entity.pdbx_description
1 polymer ?
#
loop_
_entity_poly.entity_id
_entity_poly.type
_entity_poly.pdbx_seq_one_letter_code
_entity_poly.pdbx_strand_id
1 'polypeptide(L)'
;MSYYKSKLVQVWIQPHSKHCGHKISEVYLPKQCQIMGLIRQEEVILANEDPIICSNDLVIAVAINPMFLPELKLCLEQAKYVS
;
A
#
# COMPACT_ATOMS: atom_id res chain seq x y z
N MET A 1 9.86 23.87 11.93
CA MET A 1 9.47 22.53 11.43
C MET A 1 8.55 21.89 12.45
N SER A 2 7.29 21.66 12.08
CA SER A 2 6.39 20.81 12.86
C SER A 2 6.80 19.35 12.62
N TYR A 3 7.21 18.63 13.67
CA TYR A 3 7.59 17.23 13.60
C TYR A 3 6.34 16.37 13.71
N TYR A 4 5.72 16.04 12.58
CA TYR A 4 4.67 15.04 12.57
C TYR A 4 5.30 13.64 12.61
N LYS A 5 4.84 12.81 13.54
CA LYS A 5 5.26 11.40 13.61
C LYS A 5 4.59 10.64 12.46
N SER A 6 5.39 10.08 11.57
CA SER A 6 4.91 9.24 10.49
C SER A 6 4.10 8.05 11.04
N LYS A 7 3.18 7.53 10.23
CA LYS A 7 2.30 6.44 10.60
C LYS A 7 2.43 5.30 9.60
N LEU A 8 2.78 4.13 10.12
CA LEU A 8 2.73 2.88 9.36
C LEU A 8 1.29 2.37 9.29
N VAL A 9 0.97 1.76 8.17
CA VAL A 9 -0.28 1.05 7.94
C VAL A 9 0.02 -0.28 7.28
N GLN A 10 -0.79 -1.28 7.64
CA GLN A 10 -0.78 -2.60 7.05
C GLN A 10 -2.17 -2.87 6.49
N VAL A 11 -2.25 -3.27 5.23
CA VAL A 11 -3.51 -3.52 4.52
C VAL A 11 -3.45 -4.86 3.81
N TRP A 12 -4.44 -5.72 4.07
CA TRP A 12 -4.61 -6.97 3.34
C TRP A 12 -5.26 -6.70 1.98
N ILE A 13 -4.57 -7.08 0.92
CA ILE A 13 -5.08 -6.95 -0.45
C ILE A 13 -6.16 -8.00 -0.69
N GLN A 14 -7.39 -7.53 -0.88
CA GLN A 14 -8.53 -8.40 -1.15
C GLN A 14 -8.47 -8.97 -2.58
N PRO A 15 -9.09 -10.14 -2.84
CA PRO A 15 -9.11 -10.75 -4.19
C PRO A 15 -9.59 -9.82 -5.30
N HIS A 16 -10.50 -8.89 -4.99
CA HIS A 16 -11.04 -7.92 -5.94
C HIS A 16 -10.35 -6.57 -5.88
N SER A 17 -9.19 -6.44 -5.23
CA SER A 17 -8.45 -5.18 -5.19
C SER A 17 -8.07 -4.72 -6.59
N LYS A 18 -8.17 -3.41 -6.84
CA LYS A 18 -7.69 -2.81 -8.09
C LYS A 18 -6.19 -2.96 -8.29
N HIS A 19 -5.43 -3.19 -7.21
CA HIS A 19 -3.98 -3.30 -7.25
C HIS A 19 -3.50 -4.70 -7.64
N CYS A 20 -4.36 -5.72 -7.58
CA CYS A 20 -4.01 -7.08 -8.00
C CYS A 20 -3.57 -7.12 -9.47
N GLY A 21 -2.37 -7.65 -9.72
CA GLY A 21 -1.74 -7.77 -11.03
C GLY A 21 -0.87 -6.59 -11.44
N HIS A 22 -0.82 -5.53 -10.64
CA HIS A 22 0.03 -4.36 -10.87
C HIS A 22 1.31 -4.44 -10.04
N LYS A 23 2.38 -3.87 -10.57
CA LYS A 23 3.61 -3.70 -9.80
C LYS A 23 3.43 -2.61 -8.74
N ILE A 24 4.19 -2.68 -7.64
CA ILE A 24 4.17 -1.62 -6.62
C ILE A 24 4.46 -0.23 -7.22
N SER A 25 5.39 -0.12 -8.17
CA SER A 25 5.72 1.15 -8.83
C SER A 25 4.57 1.75 -9.64
N GLU A 26 3.56 0.96 -10.00
CA GLU A 26 2.36 1.40 -10.74
C GLU A 26 1.26 1.93 -9.79
N VAL A 27 1.41 1.77 -8.48
CA VAL A 27 0.42 2.22 -7.51
C VAL A 27 0.56 3.73 -7.27
N TYR A 28 -0.45 4.49 -7.71
CA TYR A 28 -0.57 5.90 -7.37
C TYR A 28 -0.99 6.09 -5.91
N LEU A 29 -0.09 6.66 -5.10
CA LEU A 29 -0.33 6.95 -3.69
C LEU A 29 -0.68 8.43 -3.46
N PRO A 30 -1.36 8.74 -2.35
CA PRO A 30 -1.51 10.10 -1.87
C PRO A 30 -0.17 10.80 -1.63
N LYS A 31 -0.19 12.13 -1.53
CA LYS A 31 1.02 12.91 -1.23
C LYS A 31 1.62 12.48 0.11
N GLN A 32 2.95 12.49 0.18
CA GLN A 32 3.70 12.16 1.40
C GLN A 32 3.38 10.75 1.93
N CYS A 33 3.09 9.80 1.03
CA CYS A 33 2.92 8.38 1.33
C CYS A 33 3.90 7.52 0.52
N GLN A 34 4.25 6.35 1.05
CA GLN A 34 5.14 5.41 0.36
C GLN A 34 4.80 3.97 0.77
N ILE A 35 4.82 3.05 -0.21
CA ILE A 35 4.81 1.61 0.07
C ILE A 35 6.26 1.18 0.37
N MET A 36 6.45 0.49 1.48
CA MET A 36 7.76 -0.02 1.92
C MET A 36 8.02 -1.44 1.38
N GLY A 37 6.96 -2.21 1.19
CA GLY A 37 7.00 -3.58 0.70
C GLY A 37 5.69 -4.31 0.99
N LEU A 38 5.72 -5.63 0.88
CA LEU A 38 4.61 -6.50 1.23
C LEU A 38 5.09 -7.75 1.97
N ILE A 39 4.20 -8.37 2.73
CA ILE A 39 4.43 -9.70 3.30
C ILE A 39 3.61 -10.71 2.50
N ARG A 40 4.27 -11.77 2.04
CA ARG A 40 3.65 -12.90 1.34
C ARG A 40 4.28 -14.19 1.87
N GLN A 41 3.46 -15.14 2.28
CA GLN A 41 3.93 -16.44 2.80
C GLN A 41 5.00 -16.29 3.90
N GLU A 42 4.80 -15.34 4.83
CA GLU A 42 5.72 -15.03 5.94
C GLU A 42 7.05 -14.38 5.53
N GLU A 43 7.27 -14.12 4.23
CA GLU A 43 8.45 -13.41 3.73
C GLU A 43 8.15 -11.93 3.48
N VAL A 44 9.11 -11.06 3.83
CA VAL A 44 9.08 -9.64 3.48
C VAL A 44 9.70 -9.45 2.11
N ILE A 45 8.92 -8.90 1.17
CA ILE A 45 9.38 -8.52 -0.16
C ILE A 45 9.44 -6.99 -0.21
N LEU A 46 10.62 -6.45 -0.53
CA LEU A 46 10.86 -5.01 -0.48
C LEU A 46 10.29 -4.30 -1.70
N ALA A 47 9.81 -3.06 -1.53
CA ALA A 47 9.22 -2.29 -2.62
C ALA A 47 10.20 -1.99 -3.76
N ASN A 48 11.51 -1.94 -3.49
CA ASN A 48 12.53 -1.72 -4.52
C ASN A 48 12.77 -2.94 -5.44
N GLU A 49 12.28 -4.12 -5.06
CA GLU A 49 12.22 -5.31 -5.92
C GLU A 49 11.05 -5.22 -6.92
N ASP A 50 10.21 -4.18 -6.79
CA ASP A 50 9.06 -3.87 -7.65
C ASP A 50 8.12 -5.08 -7.86
N PRO A 51 7.70 -5.77 -6.78
CA PRO A 51 6.89 -6.98 -6.90
C PRO A 51 5.51 -6.66 -7.48
N ILE A 52 4.95 -7.67 -8.16
CA ILE A 52 3.53 -7.67 -8.55
C ILE A 52 2.70 -7.94 -7.30
N ILE A 53 1.73 -7.07 -7.05
CA ILE A 53 0.77 -7.20 -5.94
C ILE A 53 -0.25 -8.29 -6.28
N CYS A 54 -0.44 -9.20 -5.34
CA CYS A 54 -1.36 -10.32 -5.40
C CYS A 54 -2.42 -10.23 -4.30
N SER A 55 -3.52 -10.95 -4.49
CA SER A 55 -4.50 -11.18 -3.44
C SER A 55 -3.85 -11.85 -2.23
N ASN A 56 -4.27 -11.46 -1.03
CA ASN A 56 -3.75 -11.91 0.26
C ASN A 56 -2.31 -11.46 0.56
N ASP A 57 -1.73 -10.54 -0.23
CA ASP A 57 -0.56 -9.82 0.23
C ASP A 57 -0.94 -8.88 1.38
N LEU A 58 -0.05 -8.76 2.37
CA LEU A 58 -0.13 -7.71 3.38
C LEU A 58 0.80 -6.56 2.97
N VAL A 59 0.25 -5.51 2.39
CA VAL A 59 1.02 -4.33 1.98
C VAL A 59 1.37 -3.49 3.21
N ILE A 60 2.65 -3.12 3.31
CA ILE A 60 3.18 -2.23 4.35
C ILE A 60 3.46 -0.87 3.73
N ALA A 61 2.79 0.16 4.23
CA ALA A 61 2.97 1.54 3.74
C ALA A 61 3.12 2.53 4.89
N VAL A 62 3.68 3.70 4.59
CA VAL A 62 3.87 4.80 5.54
C VAL A 62 3.21 6.07 5.02
N ALA A 63 2.45 6.74 5.89
CA ALA A 63 2.10 8.14 5.73
C ALA A 63 3.17 8.98 6.46
N ILE A 64 4.06 9.61 5.69
CA ILE A 64 5.13 10.48 6.20
C ILE A 64 4.49 11.65 6.96
N ASN A 65 3.42 12.22 6.39
CA ASN A 65 2.54 13.13 7.10
C ASN A 65 1.24 12.40 7.49
N PRO A 66 0.95 12.25 8.80
CA PRO A 66 -0.18 11.46 9.30
C PRO A 66 -1.56 11.97 8.86
N MET A 67 -1.68 13.21 8.37
CA MET A 67 -2.94 13.71 7.82
C MET A 67 -3.43 12.90 6.61
N PHE A 68 -2.52 12.25 5.87
CA PHE A 68 -2.84 11.42 4.71
C PHE A 68 -3.13 9.96 5.07
N LEU A 69 -3.04 9.55 6.35
CA LEU A 69 -3.29 8.17 6.75
C LEU A 69 -4.68 7.65 6.33
N PRO A 70 -5.79 8.41 6.46
CA PRO A 70 -7.11 7.94 6.01
C PRO A 70 -7.17 7.74 4.49
N GLU A 71 -6.61 8.68 3.73
CA GLU A 71 -6.55 8.60 2.26
C GLU A 71 -5.68 7.43 1.80
N LEU A 72 -4.56 7.17 2.48
CA LEU A 72 -3.68 6.04 2.20
C LEU A 72 -4.39 4.70 2.42
N LYS A 73 -5.14 4.56 3.52
CA LYS A 73 -5.95 3.36 3.78
C LYS A 73 -6.97 3.13 2.68
N LEU A 74 -7.77 4.15 2.39
CA LEU A 74 -8.76 4.10 1.32
C LEU A 74 -8.13 3.75 -0.03
N CYS A 75 -6.99 4.35 -0.37
CA CYS A 75 -6.27 4.06 -1.60
C CYS A 75 -5.90 2.58 -1.71
N LEU A 76 -5.32 1.99 -0.67
CA LEU A 76 -4.85 0.60 -0.67
C LEU A 76 -5.99 -0.43 -0.61
N GLU A 77 -7.12 -0.09 0.02
CA GLU A 77 -8.29 -0.96 0.16
C GLU A 77 -9.21 -0.97 -1.08
N GLN A 78 -8.93 -0.15 -2.10
CA GLN A 78 -9.80 -0.01 -3.27
C GLN A 78 -10.01 -1.32 -4.04
N ALA A 79 -11.27 -1.61 -4.34
CA ALA A 79 -11.69 -2.71 -5.20
C ALA A 79 -11.77 -2.29 -6.67
N LYS A 80 -11.65 -3.26 -7.58
CA LYS A 80 -12.04 -3.12 -9.00
C LYS A 80 -13.55 -2.89 -9.04
N TYR A 81 -13.98 -1.86 -9.76
CA TYR A 81 -15.39 -1.75 -10.13
C TYR A 81 -15.70 -2.85 -11.14
N VAL A 82 -16.64 -3.74 -10.81
CA VAL A 82 -17.22 -4.68 -11.77
C VAL A 82 -18.24 -3.87 -12.57
N SER A 83 -17.86 -3.47 -13.78
CA SER A 83 -18.76 -2.89 -14.78
C SER A 83 -19.68 -3.94 -15.38
#